data_AF-A0A920GLZ3-F1
#
_entry.id   AF-A0A920GLZ3-F1
#
_cell.length_a   1.000
_cell.length_b   1.000
_cell.length_c   1.000
_cell.angle_alpha   90.00
_cell.angle_beta   90.00
_cell.angle_gamma   90.00
#
_symmetry.space_group_name_H-M   'P 1'
#
loop_
_entity.id
_entity.type
_entity.pdbx_description
1 polymer ?
#
loop_
_entity_poly.entity_id
_entity_poly.type
_entity_poly.pdbx_seq_one_letter_code
_entity_poly.pdbx_strand_id
1 'polypeptide(L)' 'MEGRMTLCNMAIEAGARCGLVGVDDVTLEYFHNKPLAPKGELWDQAEAWWRTLALTRRLSLIEL' A
#
# COMPACT_ATOMS: atom_id res chain seq x y z
N MET A 1 0.03 -8.92 6.26
CA MET A 1 0.49 -7.56 6.64
C MET A 1 1.43 -7.50 7.84
N GLU A 2 1.32 -8.38 8.84
CA GLU A 2 2.07 -8.27 10.10
C GLU A 2 3.58 -8.00 9.95
N GLY A 3 4.30 -8.84 9.20
CA GLY A 3 5.74 -8.64 8.98
C GLY A 3 6.12 -7.34 8.24
N ARG A 4 5.21 -6.80 7.41
CA ARG A 4 5.43 -5.52 6.71
C ARG A 4 5.32 -4.33 7.67
N MET A 5 4.42 -4.42 8.66
CA MET A 5 4.30 -3.40 9.71
C MET A 5 5.53 -3.40 10.63
N THR A 6 6.04 -4.58 10.99
CA THR A 6 7.30 -4.71 11.74
C THR A 6 8.46 -4.11 10.97
N LEU A 7 8.59 -4.41 9.67
CA LEU A 7 9.66 -3.85 8.83
C LEU A 7 9.59 -2.32 8.74
N CYS A 8 8.40 -1.74 8.54
CA CYS A 8 8.24 -0.29 8.51
C CYS A 8 8.53 0.37 9.86
N ASN A 9 8.19 -0.29 10.97
CA ASN A 9 8.52 0.20 12.30
C ASN A 9 10.05 0.24 12.51
N MET A 10 10.74 -0.80 12.03
CA MET A 10 12.19 -0.94 12.13
C MET A 10 13.00 -0.14 11.08
N ALA A 11 12.33 0.57 10.17
CA ALA A 11 13.00 1.28 9.09
C ALA A 11 13.85 2.46 9.61
N ILE A 12 13.47 3.05 10.74
CA ILE A 12 14.18 4.19 11.33
C ILE A 12 15.53 3.78 11.93
N GLU A 13 15.64 2.55 12.44
CA GLU A 13 16.86 1.94 12.95
C GLU A 13 17.90 1.73 11.85
N ALA A 14 17.43 1.56 10.61
CA ALA A 14 18.27 1.53 9.41
C ALA A 14 18.53 2.93 8.82
N GLY A 15 18.14 4.01 9.52
CA GLY A 15 18.32 5.40 9.08
C GLY A 15 17.32 5.88 8.04
N ALA A 16 16.24 5.13 7.76
CA ALA A 16 15.23 5.56 6.79
C ALA A 16 14.32 6.63 7.40
N ARG A 17 13.91 7.61 6.58
CA ARG A 17 12.95 8.64 6.99
C ARG A 17 11.52 8.10 7.09
N CYS A 18 11.18 7.08 6.29
CA CYS A 18 9.89 6.41 6.30
C CYS A 18 10.02 5.01 5.67
N GLY A 19 9.17 4.07 6.12
CA GLY A 19 8.93 2.80 5.44
C GLY A 19 7.59 2.87 4.70
N LEU A 20 7.61 2.70 3.39
CA LEU A 20 6.42 2.70 2.55
C LEU A 20 6.25 1.35 1.86
N VAL A 21 5.02 0.84 1.84
CA VAL A 21 4.64 -0.42 1.19
C VAL A 21 3.52 -0.10 0.22
N GLY A 22 3.70 -0.46 -1.04
CA GLY A 22 2.67 -0.27 -2.06
C GLY A 22 1.44 -1.13 -1.78
N VAL A 23 0.28 -0.66 -2.21
CA VAL A 23 -0.98 -1.42 -2.05
C VAL A 23 -0.95 -2.64 -2.99
N ASP A 24 -1.26 -3.79 -2.43
CA ASP A 24 -1.43 -5.06 -3.13
C ASP A 24 -2.58 -5.88 -2.52
N ASP A 25 -2.85 -7.06 -3.05
CA ASP A 25 -3.97 -7.90 -2.61
C ASP A 25 -3.89 -8.27 -1.12
N VAL A 26 -2.69 -8.48 -0.59
CA VAL A 26 -2.47 -8.75 0.85
C VAL A 26 -2.84 -7.55 1.71
N THR A 27 -2.63 -6.34 1.19
CA THR A 27 -3.02 -5.10 1.85
C THR A 27 -4.53 -4.94 1.84
N LEU A 28 -5.17 -5.19 0.69
CA LEU A 28 -6.63 -5.10 0.53
C LEU A 28 -7.37 -6.12 1.41
N GLU A 29 -6.94 -7.38 1.41
CA GLU A 29 -7.52 -8.43 2.25
C GLU A 29 -7.41 -8.07 3.75
N TYR A 30 -6.29 -7.48 4.16
CA TYR A 30 -6.08 -7.05 5.54
C TYR A 30 -7.08 -5.94 5.97
N PHE A 31 -7.48 -5.07 5.05
CA PHE A 31 -8.41 -3.97 5.33
C PHE A 31 -9.88 -4.32 5.14
N HIS A 32 -10.24 -5.29 4.29
CA HIS A 32 -11.61 -5.59 3.87
C HIS A 32 -12.63 -5.77 5.02
N ASN A 33 -12.18 -6.21 6.20
CA ASN A 33 -13.05 -6.45 7.35
C ASN A 33 -12.73 -5.57 8.58
N LYS A 34 -11.95 -4.50 8.41
CA LYS A 34 -11.63 -3.60 9.53
C LYS A 34 -12.83 -2.70 9.85
N PRO A 35 -13.06 -2.35 11.13
CA PRO A 35 -14.22 -1.55 11.53
C PRO A 35 -14.36 -0.20 10.81
N LEU A 36 -13.23 0.41 10.46
CA LEU A 36 -13.14 1.72 9.81
C LEU A 36 -12.86 1.63 8.30
N ALA A 37 -12.84 0.42 7.74
CA ALA A 37 -12.70 0.27 6.30
C ALA A 37 -14.01 0.68 5.60
N PRO A 38 -13.93 1.22 4.36
CA PRO A 38 -15.10 1.43 3.53
C PRO A 38 -15.83 0.11 3.30
N LYS A 39 -17.14 0.16 3.06
CA LYS A 39 -18.00 -1.02 2.90
C LYS A 39 -18.88 -0.88 1.68
N GLY A 40 -19.28 -2.02 1.10
CA GLY A 40 -20.15 -2.06 -0.08
C GLY A 40 -19.53 -1.29 -1.24
N GLU A 41 -20.32 -0.48 -1.93
CA GLU A 41 -19.87 0.27 -3.11
C GLU A 41 -18.68 1.21 -2.84
N LEU A 42 -18.56 1.73 -1.62
CA LEU A 42 -17.41 2.54 -1.22
C LEU A 42 -16.11 1.73 -1.16
N TRP A 43 -16.20 0.42 -0.88
CA TRP A 43 -15.04 -0.46 -0.93
C TRP A 43 -14.55 -0.61 -2.37
N ASP A 44 -15.45 -0.87 -3.32
CA ASP A 44 -15.09 -1.07 -4.72
C ASP A 44 -14.42 0.18 -5.32
N GLN A 45 -14.95 1.37 -4.99
CA GLN A 45 -14.36 2.65 -5.38
C GLN A 45 -12.98 2.87 -4.73
N ALA A 46 -12.85 2.56 -3.44
CA ALA A 46 -11.60 2.71 -2.72
C ALA A 46 -10.53 1.75 -3.21
N GLU A 47 -10.86 0.48 -3.45
CA GLU A 47 -9.96 -0.52 -4.01
C GLU A 47 -9.45 -0.10 -5.39
N ALA A 48 -10.35 0.29 -6.29
CA ALA A 48 -10.00 0.76 -7.62
C ALA A 48 -9.02 1.95 -7.55
N TRP A 49 -9.28 2.90 -6.65
CA TRP A 49 -8.41 4.05 -6.45
C TRP A 49 -7.06 3.67 -5.83
N TRP A 50 -7.05 2.86 -4.76
CA TRP A 50 -5.81 2.45 -4.09
C TRP A 50 -4.87 1.67 -5.00
N ARG A 51 -5.39 0.88 -5.93
CA ARG A 51 -4.58 0.19 -6.95
C ARG A 51 -3.85 1.17 -7.89
N THR A 52 -4.30 2.42 -8.00
CA THR A 52 -3.59 3.46 -8.77
C THR A 52 -2.41 4.07 -8.01
N LEU A 53 -2.30 3.82 -6.69
CA LEU A 53 -1.21 4.35 -5.85
C LEU A 53 0.08 3.57 -6.11
N ALA A 54 0.80 3.96 -7.16
CA ALA A 54 2.08 3.36 -7.52
C ALA A 54 3.20 3.82 -6.58
N LEU A 55 3.78 2.89 -5.82
CA LEU A 55 5.01 3.16 -5.03
C LEU A 55 6.28 3.14 -5.90
N THR A 56 6.25 2.37 -6.99
CA THR A 56 7.30 2.30 -8.00
C THR A 56 6.79 2.93 -9.29
N ARG A 57 7.34 4.08 -9.66
CA ARG A 57 7.23 4.55 -11.04
C ARG A 57 8.25 3.75 -11.85
N ARG A 58 7.82 2.71 -12.58
CA ARG A 58 8.62 2.28 -13.73
C ARG A 58 8.50 3.43 -14.72
N LEU A 59 9.48 4.34 -14.72
CA LEU A 59 9.64 5.29 -15.80
C LEU A 59 9.96 4.48 -17.05
N SER A 60 8.94 4.04 -17.78
CA SER A 60 9.07 3.64 -19.18
C SER A 60 9.14 4.90 -20.04
N LEU A 61 10.17 5.72 -19.81
CA LEU A 61 10.54 6.87 -20.63
C LEU A 61 12.07 6.89 -20.72
N ILE A 62 12.57 6.15 -21.71
CA ILE A 62 13.73 6.32 -22.60
C ILE A 62 13.49 5.17 -23.60
N GLU A 63 12.50 5.31 -24.51
CA GLU A 63 12.80 5.73 -25.88
C GLU A 63 13.49 7.09 -25.97
N LEU A 64 14.82 7.06 -26.04
CA LEU A 64 15.71 7.92 -26.82
C LEU A 64 17.08 7.24 -26.91
#